data_AF-A0AAV0BLP3-F1
#
_entry.id   AF-A0AAV0BLP3-F1
#
_cell.length_a   1.000
_cell.length_b   1.000
_cell.length_c   1.000
_cell.angle_alpha   90.00
_cell.angle_beta   90.00
_cell.angle_gamma   90.00
#
_symmetry.space_group_name_H-M   'P 1'
#
loop_
_entity.id
_entity.type
_entity.pdbx_description
1 polymer ?
#
loop_
_entity_poly.entity_id
_entity_poly.type
_entity_poly.pdbx_seq_one_letter_code
_entity_poly.pdbx_strand_id
1 'polypeptide(L)'
;MLCGPQGSGKTKTLFSALRKLSNMDSFGLNFSSPTTFELIFKIFDQHCKYKKPLLGLSWPLSKFANGSLSDKYGSQKVISFIRQLVEGSGFWQPSDKVWIKLERIQFVGARNPPTDPGWVTLSQKFLCHEPLVMVD
;
A
#
# COMPACT_ATOMS: atom_id res chain seq x y z
N MET A 1 7.89 -4.90 1.39
CA MET A 1 6.90 -5.68 2.14
C MET A 1 7.51 -6.48 3.30
N LEU A 2 6.96 -6.38 4.52
CA LEU A 2 7.27 -7.25 5.67
C LEU A 2 6.24 -8.38 5.76
N CYS A 3 6.70 -9.63 5.85
CA CYS A 3 5.85 -10.82 5.93
C CYS A 3 6.23 -11.70 7.13
N GLY A 4 5.25 -12.29 7.82
CA GLY A 4 5.50 -13.11 9.01
C GLY A 4 4.26 -13.35 9.86
N PRO A 5 4.30 -14.23 10.86
CA PRO A 5 3.12 -14.63 11.64
C PRO A 5 2.51 -13.48 12.46
N GLN A 6 1.25 -13.63 12.87
CA GLN A 6 0.60 -12.62 13.71
C GLN A 6 1.38 -12.47 15.03
N GLY A 7 1.68 -11.23 15.41
CA GLY A 7 2.42 -10.95 16.64
C GLY A 7 3.94 -10.82 16.48
N SER A 8 4.54 -11.17 15.33
CA SER A 8 6.00 -11.08 15.08
C SER A 8 6.58 -9.65 15.03
N GLY A 9 5.83 -8.65 15.45
CA GLY A 9 6.33 -7.28 15.55
C GLY A 9 6.48 -6.53 14.22
N LYS A 10 6.13 -7.10 13.05
CA LYS A 10 6.22 -6.44 11.72
C LYS A 10 5.88 -4.94 11.73
N THR A 11 4.66 -4.62 12.18
CA THR A 11 4.15 -3.24 12.23
C THR A 11 4.95 -2.38 13.23
N LYS A 12 5.31 -2.93 14.39
CA LYS A 12 6.12 -2.23 15.41
C LYS A 12 7.51 -1.91 14.87
N THR A 13 8.18 -2.88 14.25
CA THR A 13 9.51 -2.72 13.64
C THR A 13 9.46 -1.70 12.52
N LEU A 14 8.47 -1.78 11.63
CA LEU A 14 8.28 -0.85 10.53
C LEU A 14 8.11 0.59 11.03
N PHE A 15 7.16 0.84 11.92
CA PHE A 15 6.95 2.20 12.46
C PHE A 15 8.14 2.67 13.31
N SER A 16 8.83 1.77 14.00
CA SER A 16 10.05 2.13 14.73
C SER A 16 11.17 2.57 13.79
N ALA A 17 11.29 1.98 12.60
CA ALA A 17 12.25 2.41 11.59
C ALA A 17 11.84 3.74 10.96
N LEU A 18 10.57 3.87 10.57
CA LEU A 18 10.05 5.10 9.95
C LEU A 18 10.14 6.32 10.87
N ARG A 19 9.87 6.17 12.17
CA ARG A 19 10.02 7.27 13.15
C ARG A 19 11.45 7.79 13.30
N LYS A 20 12.47 7.02 12.92
CA LYS A 20 13.86 7.48 12.95
C LYS A 20 14.22 8.34 11.74
N LEU A 21 13.39 8.33 10.69
CA LEU A 21 13.59 9.12 9.48
C LEU A 21 12.90 10.48 9.66
N SER A 22 13.68 11.52 9.98
CA SER A 22 13.16 12.87 10.26
C SER A 22 12.57 13.60 9.04
N ASN A 23 12.78 13.06 7.84
CA ASN A 23 12.36 13.62 6.56
C ASN A 23 11.16 12.89 5.94
N MET A 24 10.49 12.01 6.68
CA MET A 24 9.38 11.21 6.17
C MET A 24 8.20 11.27 7.13
N ASP A 25 7.07 11.72 6.61
CA ASP A 25 5.78 11.53 7.28
C ASP A 25 5.28 10.12 7.03
N SER A 26 4.61 9.56 8.04
CA SER A 26 4.20 8.17 8.03
C SER A 26 2.76 8.06 8.50
N PHE A 27 1.91 7.47 7.68
CA PHE A 27 0.49 7.33 7.91
C PHE A 27 0.02 5.89 7.71
N GLY A 28 -0.74 5.36 8.65
CA GLY A 28 -1.14 3.95 8.64
C GLY A 28 -2.45 3.71 7.88
N LEU A 29 -2.43 2.79 6.91
CA LEU A 29 -3.63 2.16 6.35
C LEU A 29 -3.77 0.72 6.80
N ASN A 30 -4.97 0.35 7.25
CA ASN A 30 -5.34 -1.03 7.49
C ASN A 30 -6.35 -1.45 6.43
N PHE A 31 -5.93 -2.33 5.53
CA PHE A 31 -6.83 -3.00 4.61
C PHE A 31 -7.56 -4.10 5.38
N SER A 32 -8.87 -4.09 5.24
CA SER A 32 -9.82 -5.14 5.62
C SER A 32 -10.63 -5.57 4.40
N SER A 33 -11.47 -6.59 4.56
CA SER A 33 -12.33 -7.15 3.51
C SER A 33 -13.07 -6.16 2.60
N PRO A 34 -13.68 -5.06 3.10
CA PRO A 34 -14.37 -4.08 2.25
C PRO A 34 -13.46 -2.95 1.73
N THR A 35 -12.13 -3.06 1.81
CA THR A 35 -11.26 -1.94 1.46
C THR A 35 -11.28 -1.66 -0.03
N THR A 36 -11.60 -0.43 -0.40
CA THR A 36 -11.58 0.07 -1.77
C THR A 36 -10.39 0.98 -2.00
N PHE A 37 -10.04 1.21 -3.28
CA PHE A 37 -9.02 2.19 -3.67
C PHE A 37 -9.38 3.62 -3.23
N GLU A 38 -10.66 3.90 -2.94
CA GLU A 38 -11.14 5.19 -2.44
C GLU A 38 -10.51 5.60 -1.11
N LEU A 39 -10.16 4.64 -0.25
CA LEU A 39 -9.47 4.94 1.01
C LEU A 39 -8.07 5.52 0.74
N ILE A 40 -7.40 5.09 -0.32
CA ILE A 40 -6.11 5.65 -0.74
C ILE A 40 -6.30 7.09 -1.25
N PHE A 41 -7.39 7.36 -1.98
CA PHE A 41 -7.71 8.72 -2.43
C PHE A 41 -7.99 9.67 -1.27
N LYS A 42 -8.83 9.27 -0.30
CA LYS A 42 -9.11 10.09 0.90
C LYS A 42 -7.83 10.50 1.63
N ILE A 43 -6.86 9.62 1.62
CA ILE A 43 -5.54 9.84 2.21
C ILE A 43 -4.70 10.83 1.41
N PHE A 44 -4.69 10.69 0.09
CA PHE A 44 -4.04 11.68 -0.76
C PHE A 44 -4.71 13.04 -0.60
N ASP A 45 -6.03 13.10 -0.48
CA ASP A 45 -6.73 14.37 -0.27
C ASP A 45 -6.41 15.00 1.10
N GLN A 46 -6.21 14.19 2.14
CA GLN A 46 -5.91 14.66 3.49
C GLN A 46 -4.45 15.10 3.67
N HIS A 47 -3.52 14.40 3.03
CA HIS A 47 -2.09 14.53 3.33
C HIS A 47 -1.26 15.03 2.14
N CYS A 48 -1.72 14.85 0.91
CA CYS A 48 -1.07 15.43 -0.26
C CYS A 48 -1.70 16.78 -0.62
N LYS A 49 -0.89 17.63 -1.26
CA LYS A 49 -1.39 18.82 -1.95
C LYS A 49 -1.34 18.56 -3.45
N TYR A 50 -2.49 18.65 -4.12
CA TYR A 50 -2.54 18.65 -5.58
C TYR A 50 -1.91 19.94 -6.08
N LYS A 51 -0.65 19.86 -6.50
CA LYS A 51 0.06 20.95 -7.16
C LYS A 51 0.23 20.63 -8.63
N LYS A 52 0.05 21.64 -9.47
CA LYS A 52 0.81 21.70 -10.72
C LYS A 52 2.24 22.14 -10.35
N PRO A 53 3.29 21.42 -10.75
CA PRO A 53 3.81 20.19 -10.14
C PRO A 53 4.51 20.36 -8.76
N LEU A 54 4.96 19.23 -8.20
CA LEU A 54 5.87 18.98 -7.07
C LEU A 54 5.32 19.06 -5.63
N LEU A 55 4.82 17.93 -5.10
CA LEU A 55 5.10 17.57 -3.71
C LEU A 55 5.08 16.06 -3.41
N GLY A 56 5.89 15.73 -2.38
CA GLY A 56 6.26 14.43 -1.86
C GLY A 56 5.37 13.87 -0.76
N LEU A 57 5.03 12.57 -0.79
CA LEU A 57 4.45 11.88 0.38
C LEU A 57 4.96 10.44 0.54
N SER A 58 5.37 10.00 1.73
CA SER A 58 5.67 8.59 1.97
C SER A 58 4.55 7.94 2.80
N TRP A 59 4.17 6.70 2.49
CA TRP A 59 3.02 6.01 3.07
C TRP A 59 3.35 4.58 3.58
N PRO A 60 3.24 4.32 4.89
CA PRO A 60 3.17 2.97 5.43
C PRO A 60 1.79 2.31 5.33
N LEU A 61 1.68 1.34 4.43
CA LEU A 61 0.64 0.32 4.46
C LEU A 61 0.84 -0.62 5.66
N SER A 62 0.06 -0.41 6.71
CA SER A 62 0.24 -1.07 8.00
C SER A 62 -0.34 -2.50 8.06
N LYS A 63 -1.31 -2.88 7.20
CA LYS A 63 -1.89 -4.24 7.18
C LYS A 63 -2.64 -4.54 5.87
N PHE A 64 -2.25 -5.55 5.10
CA PHE A 64 -3.02 -6.04 3.94
C PHE A 64 -4.04 -7.14 4.31
N ALA A 65 -5.07 -6.87 5.10
CA ALA A 65 -5.96 -7.95 5.51
C ALA A 65 -7.04 -8.27 4.44
N ASN A 66 -7.05 -9.54 4.01
CA ASN A 66 -8.24 -10.42 3.81
C ASN A 66 -8.42 -11.10 2.44
N GLY A 67 -8.94 -12.33 2.53
CA GLY A 67 -9.43 -13.27 1.52
C GLY A 67 -10.39 -12.71 0.47
N SER A 68 -11.08 -11.61 0.79
CA SER A 68 -12.19 -11.06 -0.01
C SER A 68 -11.79 -9.86 -0.88
N LEU A 69 -10.49 -9.58 -1.02
CA LEU A 69 -10.01 -8.50 -1.90
C LEU A 69 -10.13 -8.86 -3.39
N SER A 70 -10.33 -10.14 -3.70
CA SER A 70 -10.49 -10.64 -5.06
C SER A 70 -11.93 -10.52 -5.53
N ASP A 71 -12.13 -10.01 -6.74
CA ASP A 71 -13.42 -10.09 -7.42
C ASP A 71 -13.73 -11.53 -7.87
N LYS A 72 -14.91 -11.73 -8.50
CA LYS A 72 -15.34 -13.02 -9.05
C LYS A 72 -14.35 -13.65 -10.05
N TYR A 73 -13.39 -12.89 -10.56
CA TYR A 73 -12.37 -13.34 -11.49
C TYR A 73 -11.00 -13.52 -10.81
N GLY A 74 -10.93 -13.45 -9.47
CA GLY A 74 -9.67 -13.57 -8.72
C GLY A 74 -8.82 -12.30 -8.72
N SER A 75 -9.34 -11.18 -9.24
CA SER A 75 -8.56 -9.94 -9.38
C SER A 75 -8.64 -9.07 -8.14
N GLN A 76 -7.48 -8.74 -7.56
CA GLN A 76 -7.37 -7.88 -6.39
C GLN A 76 -7.25 -6.41 -6.80
N LYS A 77 -8.38 -5.72 -6.98
CA LYS A 77 -8.43 -4.35 -7.55
C LYS A 77 -7.53 -3.36 -6.80
N VAL A 78 -7.52 -3.41 -5.48
CA VAL A 78 -6.67 -2.55 -4.64
C VAL A 78 -5.18 -2.84 -4.86
N ILE A 79 -4.79 -4.11 -4.94
CA ILE A 79 -3.39 -4.50 -5.22
C ILE A 79 -2.97 -4.04 -6.61
N SER A 80 -3.84 -4.23 -7.61
CA SER A 80 -3.60 -3.75 -8.97
C SER A 80 -3.45 -2.23 -9.02
N PHE A 81 -4.24 -1.51 -8.22
CA PHE A 81 -4.13 -0.05 -8.12
C PHE A 81 -2.80 0.35 -7.47
N ILE A 82 -2.40 -0.26 -6.36
CA ILE A 82 -1.09 0.05 -5.72
C ILE A 82 0.06 -0.29 -6.68
N ARG A 83 -0.02 -1.40 -7.43
CA ARG A 83 0.95 -1.71 -8.48
C ARG A 83 1.05 -0.57 -9.50
N GLN A 84 -0.09 -0.03 -9.96
CA GLN A 84 -0.11 1.12 -10.86
C GLN A 84 0.58 2.35 -10.24
N LEU A 85 0.35 2.62 -8.95
CA LEU A 85 1.01 3.72 -8.24
C LEU A 85 2.54 3.55 -8.19
N VAL A 86 3.01 2.31 -7.98
CA VAL A 86 4.45 1.98 -7.89
C VAL A 86 5.09 2.00 -9.28
N GLU A 87 4.54 1.27 -10.25
CA GLU A 87 5.10 1.09 -11.58
C GLU A 87 4.94 2.35 -12.45
N GLY A 88 3.76 2.98 -12.40
CA GLY A 88 3.47 4.19 -13.16
C GLY A 88 3.90 5.47 -12.47
N SER A 89 4.26 5.43 -11.18
CA SER A 89 4.47 6.64 -10.36
C SER A 89 3.29 7.61 -10.47
N GLY A 90 2.06 7.10 -10.45
CA GLY A 90 0.87 7.90 -10.74
C GLY A 90 -0.42 7.10 -10.88
N PHE A 91 -1.52 7.82 -11.07
CA PHE A 91 -2.84 7.24 -11.35
C PHE A 91 -3.68 8.13 -12.25
N TRP A 92 -4.75 7.56 -12.82
CA TRP A 92 -5.77 8.31 -13.53
C TRP A 92 -6.83 8.83 -12.57
N GLN A 93 -7.00 10.14 -12.47
CA GLN A 93 -8.05 10.75 -11.67
C GLN A 93 -9.42 10.47 -12.32
N PRO A 94 -10.38 9.81 -11.63
CA PRO A 94 -11.63 9.41 -12.25
C PRO A 94 -12.53 10.57 -12.69
N SER A 95 -12.49 11.71 -11.99
CA SER A 95 -13.32 12.90 -12.28
C SER A 95 -12.97 13.49 -13.65
N ASP A 96 -11.70 13.86 -13.82
CA ASP A 96 -11.25 14.71 -14.92
C ASP A 96 -10.48 13.91 -15.99
N LYS A 97 -10.26 12.60 -15.75
CA LYS A 97 -9.53 11.68 -16.64
C LYS A 97 -8.13 12.18 -16.97
N VAL A 98 -7.48 12.83 -16.01
CA VAL A 98 -6.10 13.32 -16.11
C VAL A 98 -5.17 12.38 -15.35
N TRP A 99 -3.94 12.23 -15.86
CA TRP A 99 -2.89 11.50 -15.14
C TRP A 99 -2.31 12.38 -14.02
N ILE A 100 -2.40 11.88 -12.80
CA ILE A 100 -1.79 12.48 -11.62
C ILE A 100 -0.51 11.73 -11.33
N LYS A 101 0.61 12.43 -11.46
CA LYS A 101 1.93 11.89 -11.11
C LYS A 101 2.13 11.97 -9.59
N LEU A 102 2.52 10.85 -9.00
CA LEU A 102 2.98 10.78 -7.62
C LEU A 102 4.44 11.24 -7.56
N GLU A 103 4.75 12.10 -6.61
CA GLU A 103 6.13 12.48 -6.31
C GLU A 103 6.40 12.22 -4.84
N ARG A 104 7.62 11.76 -4.54
CA ARG A 104 8.12 11.30 -3.22
C ARG A 104 7.19 10.36 -2.42
N ILE A 105 6.23 9.76 -3.13
CA ILE A 105 5.51 8.49 -2.97
C ILE A 105 6.33 7.28 -2.50
N GLN A 106 6.21 6.76 -1.27
CA GLN A 106 6.68 5.39 -0.99
C GLN A 106 5.57 4.54 -0.38
N PHE A 107 5.55 3.27 -0.73
CA PHE A 107 4.59 2.29 -0.21
C PHE A 107 5.37 1.23 0.56
N VAL A 108 5.03 1.02 1.83
CA VAL A 108 5.62 -0.07 2.63
C VAL A 108 4.52 -0.88 3.28
N GLY A 109 4.44 -2.17 2.95
CA GLY A 109 3.39 -3.07 3.43
C GLY A 109 3.84 -3.98 4.58
N ALA A 110 2.91 -4.34 5.47
CA ALA A 110 3.03 -5.51 6.36
C ALA A 110 1.86 -6.48 6.17
N ARG A 111 2.15 -7.78 6.13
CA ARG A 111 1.14 -8.84 5.96
C ARG A 111 1.53 -10.14 6.64
N ASN A 112 0.56 -11.05 6.79
CA ASN A 112 0.88 -12.43 7.15
C ASN A 112 1.17 -13.27 5.88
N PRO A 113 1.82 -14.44 6.05
CA PRO A 113 2.02 -15.40 4.96
C PRO A 113 0.71 -15.82 4.32
N PRO A 114 0.70 -16.15 3.02
CA PRO A 114 -0.49 -16.68 2.33
C PRO A 114 -0.90 -18.08 2.82
N THR A 115 -0.07 -18.75 3.62
CA THR A 115 -0.40 -20.03 4.27
C THR A 115 -1.39 -19.87 5.42
N ASP A 116 -1.52 -18.66 5.99
CA ASP A 116 -2.45 -18.39 7.09
C ASP A 116 -3.90 -18.35 6.56
N PRO A 117 -4.88 -18.94 7.28
CA PRO A 117 -6.28 -18.90 6.87
C PRO A 117 -6.79 -17.47 6.62
N GLY A 118 -7.47 -17.28 5.49
CA GLY A 118 -8.04 -15.98 5.12
C GLY A 118 -7.07 -15.00 4.46
N TRP A 119 -5.83 -15.42 4.11
CA TRP A 119 -4.89 -14.60 3.34
C TRP A 119 -4.80 -15.04 1.88
N VAL A 120 -4.85 -14.07 0.95
CA VAL A 120 -4.71 -14.35 -0.49
C VAL A 120 -3.27 -14.12 -0.94
N THR A 121 -2.79 -14.96 -1.84
CA THR A 121 -1.53 -14.76 -2.56
C THR A 121 -1.57 -13.48 -3.39
N LEU A 122 -0.53 -12.64 -3.29
CA LEU A 122 -0.40 -11.46 -4.14
C LEU A 122 0.07 -11.87 -5.54
N SER A 123 -0.30 -11.08 -6.54
CA SER A 123 0.17 -11.33 -7.91
C SER A 123 1.69 -11.13 -8.00
N GLN A 124 2.35 -11.98 -8.79
CA GLN A 124 3.79 -11.83 -9.06
C GLN A 124 4.11 -10.48 -9.73
N LYS A 125 3.17 -9.95 -10.52
CA LYS A 125 3.26 -8.62 -11.13
C LYS A 125 3.33 -7.48 -10.11
N PHE A 126 2.77 -7.65 -8.92
CA PHE A 126 2.94 -6.69 -7.84
C PHE A 126 4.21 -6.97 -7.05
N LEU A 127 4.45 -8.24 -6.71
CA LEU A 127 5.60 -8.66 -5.90
C LEU A 127 6.95 -8.36 -6.56
N CYS A 128 7.04 -8.31 -7.89
CA CYS A 128 8.29 -7.98 -8.59
C CYS A 128 8.81 -6.57 -8.31
N HIS A 129 7.96 -5.66 -7.81
CA HIS A 129 8.35 -4.31 -7.41
C HIS A 129 8.66 -4.17 -5.92
N GLU A 130 8.42 -5.22 -5.12
CA GLU A 130 8.41 -5.15 -3.66
C GLU A 130 9.46 -6.07 -3.05
N PRO A 131 10.53 -5.53 -2.45
CA PRO A 131 11.44 -6.33 -1.63
C PRO A 131 10.67 -6.99 -0.48
N LEU A 132 10.84 -8.31 -0.31
CA LEU A 132 10.18 -9.07 0.75
C LEU A 132 11.16 -9.34 1.90
N VAL A 133 10.76 -8.96 3.12
CA VAL A 133 11.53 -9.23 4.34
C VAL A 133 10.67 -10.12 5.25
N MET A 134 11.20 -11.28 5.61
CA MET A 134 10.56 -12.20 6.55
C MET A 134 10.87 -11.75 7.99
N VAL A 135 9.85 -11.72 8.85
CA VAL A 135 9.97 -11.34 10.26
C VAL A 135 9.23 -12.38 11.11
N ASP A 136 10.01 -13.17 11.86
CA ASP A 136 9.54 -14.20 12.79
C ASP A 136 9.63 -13.71 14.23
#